data_AF-A0A0D0DJZ8-F1
#
_entry.id   AF-A0A0D0DJZ8-F1
#
_cell.length_a   1.000
_cell.length_b   1.000
_cell.length_c   1.000
_cell.angle_alpha   90.00
_cell.angle_beta   90.00
_cell.angle_gamma   90.00
#
_symmetry.space_group_name_H-M   'P 1'
#
loop_
_entity.id
_entity.type
_entity.pdbx_description
1 polymer ?
#
loop_
_entity_poly.entity_id
_entity_poly.type
_entity_poly.pdbx_seq_one_letter_code
_entity_poly.pdbx_strand_id
1 'polypeptide(L)'
;MPAELHTREPRPKPAPYVCKSQADLESHPTDAPPTSVKSIKSNKHRDNLTLHDWLTMFSFIDSHPNTPQEYIVVHFKTLQKGALEFMLSMLSQKLRGHAELEQHANSHRNALSGKHPRAVTSPEVDKALVLWVRSMEEKGETVNGPMLCEKQK
;
A
#
# COMPACT_ATOMS: atom_id res chain seq x y z
N MET A 1 43.96 40.86 -6.36
CA MET A 1 42.59 40.90 -5.80
C MET A 1 42.32 39.55 -5.16
N PRO A 2 42.47 39.36 -3.83
CA PRO A 2 42.17 38.07 -3.22
C PRO A 2 40.66 37.93 -2.97
N ALA A 3 40.10 36.77 -3.30
CA ALA A 3 38.70 36.41 -3.10
C ALA A 3 38.50 35.91 -1.66
N GLU A 4 37.61 36.58 -0.91
CA GLU A 4 37.26 36.17 0.44
C GLU A 4 36.27 34.99 0.43
N LEU A 5 36.67 33.89 1.06
CA LEU A 5 35.82 32.73 1.30
C LEU A 5 34.92 33.00 2.51
N HIS A 6 33.63 33.17 2.29
CA HIS A 6 32.64 33.27 3.36
C HIS A 6 32.37 31.88 3.94
N THR A 7 33.08 31.53 5.01
CA THR A 7 32.81 30.32 5.81
C THR A 7 31.49 30.50 6.56
N ARG A 8 30.52 29.61 6.31
CA ARG A 8 29.24 29.60 7.05
C ARG A 8 29.42 28.95 8.41
N GLU A 9 28.87 29.58 9.46
CA GLU A 9 28.84 29.01 10.80
C GLU A 9 28.01 27.71 10.87
N PRO A 10 28.43 26.74 11.71
CA PRO A 10 27.66 25.52 11.96
C PRO A 10 26.35 25.84 12.68
N ARG A 11 25.23 25.31 12.19
CA ARG A 11 23.94 25.43 12.88
C ARG A 11 23.97 24.67 14.22
N PRO A 12 23.34 25.20 15.28
CA PRO A 12 23.22 24.48 16.55
C PRO A 12 22.36 23.22 16.38
N LYS A 13 22.74 22.14 17.08
CA LYS A 13 22.00 20.88 17.06
C LYS A 13 20.62 21.08 17.68
N PRO A 14 19.55 20.53 17.07
CA PRO A 14 18.22 20.56 17.69
C PRO A 14 18.23 19.79 19.00
N ALA A 15 17.38 20.21 19.94
CA ALA A 15 17.16 19.51 21.20
C ALA A 15 16.72 18.05 20.94
N PRO A 16 17.04 17.10 21.84
CA PRO A 16 16.60 15.72 21.71
C PRO A 16 15.08 15.65 21.62
N TYR A 17 14.56 14.97 20.60
CA TYR A 17 13.13 14.70 20.51
C TYR A 17 12.71 13.82 21.70
N VAL A 18 11.76 14.30 22.49
CA VAL A 18 11.07 13.48 23.49
C VAL A 18 10.16 12.51 22.73
N CYS A 19 10.63 11.29 22.53
CA CYS A 19 9.79 10.21 22.01
C CYS A 19 8.87 9.75 23.15
N LYS A 20 7.59 10.11 23.10
CA LYS A 20 6.59 9.54 24.02
C LYS A 20 6.51 8.04 23.73
N SER A 21 6.83 7.21 24.72
CA SER A 21 6.62 5.77 24.62
C SER A 21 5.12 5.49 24.51
N GLN A 22 4.76 4.42 23.78
CA GLN A 22 3.38 3.96 23.58
C GLN A 22 2.59 3.66 24.87
N ALA A 23 3.22 3.76 26.05
CA ALA A 23 2.55 3.58 27.33
C ALA A 23 1.67 4.79 27.73
N ASP A 24 1.86 5.97 27.13
CA ASP A 24 1.08 7.18 27.44
C ASP A 24 -0.14 7.40 26.51
N LEU A 25 -0.36 6.50 25.55
CA LEU A 25 -1.49 6.54 24.63
C LEU A 25 -2.35 5.29 24.85
N GLU A 26 -3.52 5.52 25.46
CA GLU A 26 -4.68 4.62 25.55
C GLU A 26 -4.76 3.67 26.76
N SER A 27 -5.38 4.17 27.84
CA SER A 27 -6.25 3.35 28.68
C SER A 27 -7.64 3.26 28.03
N HIS A 28 -7.92 2.18 27.30
CA HIS A 28 -9.28 1.84 26.87
C HIS A 28 -9.80 0.64 27.68
N PRO A 29 -11.10 0.62 28.06
CA PRO A 29 -11.65 -0.47 28.86
C PRO A 29 -11.77 -1.74 28.02
N THR A 30 -11.51 -2.86 28.70
CA THR A 30 -11.72 -4.25 28.30
C THR A 30 -13.16 -4.46 27.80
N ASP A 31 -13.33 -5.35 26.82
CA ASP A 31 -14.61 -5.79 26.22
C ASP A 31 -15.11 -5.08 24.95
N ALA A 32 -14.22 -4.92 23.97
CA ALA A 32 -14.63 -4.81 22.56
C ALA A 32 -13.96 -5.92 21.73
N PRO A 33 -14.68 -6.62 20.83
CA PRO A 33 -14.07 -7.62 19.97
C PRO A 33 -12.97 -6.96 19.12
N PRO A 34 -11.79 -7.58 18.96
CA PRO A 34 -10.65 -7.03 18.24
C PRO A 34 -10.95 -7.08 16.74
N THR A 35 -11.79 -6.17 16.26
CA THR A 35 -12.06 -6.00 14.84
C THR A 35 -11.65 -4.58 14.47
N SER A 36 -10.39 -4.43 14.05
CA SER A 36 -9.80 -3.21 13.47
C SER A 36 -10.41 -2.84 12.10
N VAL A 37 -11.67 -3.20 11.85
CA VAL A 37 -12.36 -2.87 10.61
C VAL A 37 -12.97 -1.49 10.78
N LYS A 38 -12.22 -0.48 10.35
CA LYS A 38 -12.75 0.87 10.15
C LYS A 38 -13.95 0.76 9.21
N SER A 39 -15.10 1.24 9.66
CA SER A 39 -16.28 1.44 8.82
C SER A 39 -15.85 2.15 7.54
N ILE A 40 -16.19 1.55 6.38
CA ILE A 40 -15.95 2.14 5.06
C ILE A 40 -16.90 3.32 4.96
N LYS A 41 -16.51 4.46 5.53
CA LYS A 41 -17.11 5.73 5.19
C LYS A 41 -16.93 5.87 3.68
N SER A 42 -18.04 5.96 2.96
CA SER A 42 -18.10 6.21 1.53
C SER A 42 -17.60 7.62 1.23
N ASN A 43 -16.32 7.86 1.48
CA ASN A 43 -15.66 9.05 0.99
C ASN A 43 -15.37 8.78 -0.49
N LYS A 44 -15.78 9.70 -1.35
CA LYS A 44 -15.44 9.69 -2.79
C LYS A 44 -13.93 9.71 -3.05
N HIS A 45 -13.11 9.90 -2.01
CA HIS A 45 -11.66 9.81 -2.01
C HIS A 45 -11.17 8.36 -1.93
N ARG A 46 -10.51 7.89 -2.98
CA ARG A 46 -9.66 6.70 -2.88
C ARG A 46 -8.32 7.14 -2.29
N ASP A 47 -8.18 7.02 -0.97
CA ASP A 47 -6.93 7.36 -0.27
C ASP A 47 -5.72 6.55 -0.76
N ASN A 48 -5.95 5.39 -1.38
CA ASN A 48 -4.91 4.52 -1.90
C ASN A 48 -5.29 4.02 -3.30
N LEU A 49 -4.47 4.35 -4.29
CA LEU A 49 -4.58 3.85 -5.66
C LEU A 49 -4.39 2.33 -5.71
N THR A 50 -5.17 1.69 -6.56
CA THR A 50 -5.12 0.24 -6.77
C THR A 50 -3.93 -0.13 -7.65
N LEU A 51 -3.43 -1.36 -7.57
CA LEU A 51 -2.37 -1.85 -8.47
C LEU A 51 -2.74 -1.65 -9.95
N HIS A 52 -3.99 -1.90 -10.31
CA HIS A 52 -4.52 -1.62 -11.64
C HIS A 52 -4.36 -0.15 -12.05
N ASP A 53 -4.66 0.77 -11.14
CA ASP A 53 -4.56 2.22 -11.41
C ASP A 53 -3.10 2.61 -11.64
N TRP A 54 -2.16 2.01 -10.89
CA TRP A 54 -0.72 2.19 -11.11
C TRP A 54 -0.26 1.66 -12.47
N LEU A 55 -0.66 0.44 -12.86
CA LEU A 55 -0.29 -0.15 -14.15
C LEU A 55 -0.84 0.66 -15.33
N THR A 56 -2.07 1.15 -15.21
CA THR A 56 -2.69 2.03 -16.23
C THR A 56 -1.85 3.28 -16.40
N MET A 57 -1.41 3.88 -15.30
CA MET A 57 -0.57 5.07 -15.36
C MET A 57 0.83 4.81 -15.92
N PHE A 58 1.44 3.66 -15.62
CA PHE A 58 2.72 3.28 -16.24
C PHE A 58 2.59 3.10 -17.75
N SER A 59 1.55 2.42 -18.22
CA SER A 59 1.28 2.29 -19.67
C SER A 59 1.10 3.64 -20.36
N PHE A 60 0.51 4.63 -19.66
CA PHE A 60 0.38 5.99 -20.14
C PHE A 60 1.73 6.71 -20.24
N ILE A 61 2.61 6.52 -19.26
CA ILE A 61 3.97 7.10 -19.26
C ILE A 61 4.81 6.52 -20.39
N ASP A 62 4.76 5.19 -20.56
CA ASP A 62 5.49 4.50 -21.63
C ASP A 62 5.02 4.95 -23.02
N SER A 63 3.73 5.27 -23.16
CA SER A 63 3.16 5.83 -24.39
C SER A 63 3.54 7.30 -24.63
N HIS A 64 3.98 8.03 -23.60
CA HIS A 64 4.24 9.47 -23.69
C HIS A 64 5.57 9.88 -22.99
N PRO A 65 6.73 9.44 -23.49
CA PRO A 65 8.03 9.61 -22.82
C PRO A 65 8.49 11.06 -22.63
N ASN A 66 7.96 11.99 -23.43
CA ASN A 66 8.31 13.42 -23.36
C ASN A 66 7.39 14.23 -22.44
N THR A 67 6.44 13.58 -21.77
CA THR A 67 5.46 14.27 -20.93
C THR A 67 6.05 14.54 -19.56
N PRO A 68 6.04 15.80 -19.08
CA PRO A 68 6.50 16.10 -17.74
C PRO A 68 5.59 15.42 -16.71
N GLN A 69 6.19 14.97 -15.62
CA GLN A 69 5.50 14.22 -14.57
C GLN A 69 4.33 15.02 -13.94
N GLU A 70 4.44 16.34 -13.89
CA GLU A 70 3.37 17.24 -13.44
C GLU A 70 2.12 17.16 -14.32
N TYR A 71 2.31 17.11 -15.64
CA TYR A 71 1.19 17.00 -16.59
C TYR A 71 0.49 15.66 -16.44
N ILE A 72 1.22 14.58 -16.19
CA ILE A 72 0.65 13.26 -15.91
C ILE A 72 -0.27 13.33 -14.68
N VAL A 73 0.18 13.96 -13.58
CA VAL A 73 -0.65 14.13 -12.37
C VAL A 73 -1.92 14.93 -12.69
N VAL A 74 -1.81 16.02 -13.45
CA VAL A 74 -2.98 16.85 -13.84
C VAL A 74 -3.94 16.07 -14.73
N HIS A 75 -3.43 15.29 -15.69
CA HIS A 75 -4.24 14.45 -16.56
C HIS A 75 -5.07 13.44 -15.76
N PHE A 76 -4.44 12.73 -14.83
CA PHE A 76 -5.14 11.72 -14.04
C PHE A 76 -6.09 12.28 -12.98
N LYS A 77 -5.89 13.53 -12.54
CA LYS A 77 -6.83 14.26 -11.68
C LYS A 77 -8.08 14.73 -12.42
N THR A 78 -7.95 15.09 -13.70
CA THR A 78 -9.06 15.65 -14.49
C THR A 78 -9.94 14.58 -15.16
N LEU A 79 -9.56 13.30 -15.07
CA LEU A 79 -10.37 12.17 -15.55
C LEU A 79 -11.71 12.07 -14.80
N GLN A 80 -12.82 12.24 -15.53
CA GLN A 80 -14.18 12.15 -14.97
C GLN A 80 -14.51 10.76 -14.40
N LYS A 81 -13.88 9.70 -14.94
CA LYS A 81 -14.06 8.33 -14.48
C LYS A 81 -12.83 7.90 -13.70
N GLY A 82 -12.97 7.83 -12.37
CA GLY A 82 -11.90 7.35 -11.50
C GLY A 82 -10.75 8.35 -11.35
N ALA A 83 -11.08 9.62 -11.08
CA ALA A 83 -10.09 10.64 -10.76
C ALA A 83 -9.09 10.11 -9.72
N LEU A 84 -7.81 10.12 -10.10
CA LEU A 84 -6.73 9.64 -9.26
C LEU A 84 -6.02 10.83 -8.63
N GLU A 85 -6.05 10.89 -7.31
CA GLU A 85 -5.31 11.90 -6.56
C GLU A 85 -4.04 11.30 -6.00
N PHE A 86 -2.90 11.74 -6.51
CA PHE A 86 -1.60 11.38 -5.97
C PHE A 86 -0.63 12.57 -6.04
N MET A 87 0.37 12.51 -5.17
CA MET A 87 1.48 13.47 -5.16
C MET A 87 2.55 13.05 -6.16
N LEU A 88 3.24 14.02 -6.73
CA LEU A 88 4.36 13.81 -7.66
C LEU A 88 5.42 12.85 -7.10
N SER A 89 5.72 12.99 -5.80
CA SER A 89 6.67 12.13 -5.07
C SER A 89 6.24 10.66 -5.06
N MET A 90 4.95 10.37 -4.93
CA MET A 90 4.43 8.99 -4.94
C MET A 90 4.65 8.35 -6.31
N LEU A 91 4.41 9.09 -7.39
CA LEU A 91 4.63 8.57 -8.74
C LEU A 91 6.12 8.28 -8.97
N SER A 92 7.03 9.15 -8.53
CA SER A 92 8.48 8.89 -8.63
C SER A 92 8.90 7.64 -7.84
N GLN A 93 8.36 7.47 -6.63
CA GLN A 93 8.63 6.29 -5.81
C GLN A 93 8.09 5.01 -6.45
N LYS A 94 6.90 5.08 -7.04
CA LYS A 94 6.27 3.93 -7.70
C LYS A 94 6.95 3.54 -9.00
N LEU A 95 7.47 4.51 -9.75
CA LEU A 95 8.30 4.25 -10.93
C LEU A 95 9.57 3.47 -10.61
N ARG A 96 10.23 3.74 -9.46
CA ARG A 96 11.38 2.94 -9.03
C ARG A 96 11.05 1.46 -8.80
N GLY A 97 9.84 1.17 -8.31
CA GLY A 97 9.36 -0.19 -8.04
C GLY A 97 8.50 -0.78 -9.16
N HIS A 98 8.57 -0.25 -10.38
CA HIS A 98 7.67 -0.66 -11.47
C HIS A 98 7.72 -2.16 -11.74
N ALA A 99 8.92 -2.74 -11.89
CA ALA A 99 9.11 -4.15 -12.20
C ALA A 99 8.52 -5.07 -11.11
N GLU A 100 8.66 -4.71 -9.84
CA GLU A 100 8.11 -5.48 -8.71
C GLU A 100 6.58 -5.46 -8.72
N LEU A 101 5.98 -4.32 -9.06
CA LEU A 101 4.53 -4.16 -9.15
C LEU A 101 3.94 -4.99 -10.30
N GLU A 102 4.62 -5.03 -11.44
CA GLU A 102 4.24 -5.85 -12.58
C GLU A 102 4.34 -7.35 -12.29
N GLN A 103 5.45 -7.79 -11.65
CA GLN A 103 5.59 -9.17 -11.19
C GLN A 103 4.49 -9.56 -10.19
N HIS A 104 4.16 -8.67 -9.26
CA HIS A 104 3.10 -8.91 -8.29
C HIS A 104 1.72 -9.04 -8.96
N ALA A 105 1.45 -8.25 -10.01
CA ALA A 105 0.21 -8.33 -10.79
C ALA A 105 0.03 -9.71 -11.44
N ASN A 106 1.12 -10.29 -11.96
CA ASN A 106 1.12 -11.61 -12.58
C ASN A 106 1.07 -12.77 -11.57
N SER A 107 1.47 -12.52 -10.31
CA SER A 107 1.60 -13.58 -9.30
C SER A 107 0.28 -13.98 -8.64
N HIS A 108 -0.69 -13.07 -8.51
CA HIS A 108 -1.94 -13.35 -7.79
C HIS A 108 -3.18 -12.96 -8.60
N ARG A 109 -4.18 -13.85 -8.64
CA ARG A 109 -5.46 -13.64 -9.36
C ARG A 109 -6.17 -12.34 -8.96
N ASN A 110 -6.08 -11.95 -7.69
CA ASN A 110 -6.73 -10.75 -7.15
C ASN A 110 -5.77 -9.56 -6.99
N ALA A 111 -4.53 -9.65 -7.49
CA ALA A 111 -3.49 -8.63 -7.30
C ALA A 111 -3.94 -7.24 -7.77
N LEU A 112 -4.65 -7.18 -8.90
CA LEU A 112 -5.06 -5.93 -9.54
C LEU A 112 -6.02 -5.10 -8.69
N SER A 113 -6.82 -5.75 -7.84
CA SER A 113 -7.74 -5.08 -6.92
C SER A 113 -7.09 -4.69 -5.58
N GLY A 114 -5.84 -5.11 -5.36
CA GLY A 114 -5.09 -4.83 -4.14
C GLY A 114 -4.55 -3.40 -4.11
N LYS A 115 -4.63 -2.76 -2.93
CA LYS A 115 -4.02 -1.45 -2.67
C LYS A 115 -2.54 -1.56 -2.27
N HIS A 116 -2.17 -2.66 -1.62
CA HIS A 116 -0.81 -2.96 -1.17
C HIS A 116 -0.52 -4.47 -1.31
N PRO A 117 0.75 -4.86 -1.50
CA PRO A 117 1.18 -6.23 -1.24
C PRO A 117 0.84 -6.58 0.20
N ARG A 118 0.02 -7.63 0.40
CA ARG A 118 -0.27 -8.12 1.75
C ARG A 118 0.89 -9.02 2.16
N ALA A 119 1.71 -8.57 3.11
CA ALA A 119 2.68 -9.44 3.75
C ALA A 119 1.91 -10.43 4.65
N VAL A 120 1.83 -11.69 4.21
CA VAL A 120 1.29 -12.77 5.04
C VAL A 120 2.41 -13.21 5.98
N THR A 121 2.14 -13.17 7.29
CA THR A 121 3.12 -13.50 8.34
C THR A 121 3.72 -14.91 8.18
N SER A 122 2.97 -15.85 7.63
CA SER A 122 3.40 -17.24 7.41
C SER A 122 2.88 -17.75 6.06
N PRO A 123 3.61 -17.51 4.95
CA PRO A 123 3.14 -17.86 3.60
C PRO A 123 3.03 -19.36 3.37
N GLU A 124 3.78 -20.18 4.11
CA GLU A 124 3.72 -21.64 4.04
C GLU A 124 2.40 -22.18 4.62
N VAL A 125 1.96 -21.63 5.75
CA VAL A 125 0.69 -21.96 6.40
C VAL A 125 -0.47 -21.59 5.49
N ASP A 126 -0.42 -20.41 4.87
CA ASP A 126 -1.44 -19.95 3.92
C ASP A 126 -1.54 -20.88 2.70
N LYS A 127 -0.40 -21.29 2.13
CA LYS A 127 -0.36 -22.29 1.03
C LYS A 127 -0.95 -23.64 1.47
N ALA A 128 -0.56 -24.14 2.63
CA ALA A 128 -1.09 -25.40 3.17
C ALA A 128 -2.60 -25.32 3.39
N LEU A 129 -3.10 -24.18 3.87
CA LEU A 129 -4.52 -23.93 4.08
C LEU A 129 -5.29 -23.89 2.75
N VAL A 130 -4.74 -23.24 1.72
CA VAL A 130 -5.35 -23.23 0.37
C VAL A 130 -5.44 -24.64 -0.21
N LEU A 131 -4.39 -25.46 -0.06
CA LEU A 131 -4.41 -26.85 -0.51
C LEU A 131 -5.43 -27.69 0.28
N TRP A 132 -5.53 -27.46 1.59
CA TRP A 132 -6.49 -28.15 2.44
C TRP A 132 -7.94 -27.80 2.08
N VAL A 133 -8.23 -26.52 1.83
CA VAL A 133 -9.56 -26.07 1.38
C VAL A 133 -9.95 -26.74 0.08
N ARG A 134 -9.04 -26.78 -0.92
CA ARG A 134 -9.30 -27.49 -2.18
C ARG A 134 -9.63 -28.97 -1.96
N SER A 135 -8.88 -29.64 -1.08
CA SER A 135 -9.15 -31.05 -0.74
C SER A 135 -10.52 -31.25 -0.08
N MET A 136 -11.02 -30.27 0.67
CA MET A 136 -12.37 -30.32 1.25
C MET A 136 -13.46 -30.02 0.23
N GLU A 137 -13.23 -29.07 -0.68
CA GLU A 137 -14.14 -28.79 -1.81
C GLU A 137 -14.30 -30.02 -2.72
N GLU A 138 -13.21 -30.74 -3.01
CA GLU A 138 -13.24 -32.00 -3.76
C GLU A 138 -14.07 -33.10 -3.08
N LYS A 139 -14.16 -33.06 -1.73
CA LYS A 139 -15.00 -33.97 -0.94
C LYS A 139 -16.45 -33.50 -0.84
N GLY A 140 -16.78 -32.33 -1.38
CA GLY A 140 -18.11 -31.74 -1.29
C GLY A 140 -18.41 -31.06 0.04
N GLU A 141 -17.41 -30.87 0.91
CA GLU A 141 -17.55 -30.17 2.19
C GLU A 141 -17.29 -28.67 2.02
N THR A 142 -18.21 -27.84 2.54
CA THR A 142 -18.02 -26.38 2.54
C THR A 142 -17.21 -25.96 3.76
N VAL A 143 -16.02 -25.41 3.53
CA VAL A 143 -15.15 -24.94 4.61
C VAL A 143 -15.67 -23.62 5.20
N ASN A 144 -15.95 -23.61 6.50
CA ASN A 144 -16.41 -22.42 7.21
C ASN A 144 -15.28 -21.68 7.92
N GLY A 145 -15.49 -20.39 8.22
CA GLY A 145 -14.52 -19.52 8.90
C GLY A 145 -13.93 -20.11 10.20
N PRO A 146 -14.75 -20.67 11.12
CA PRO A 146 -14.22 -21.30 12.34
C PRO A 146 -13.26 -22.46 12.08
N MET A 147 -13.49 -23.25 11.04
CA MET A 147 -12.62 -24.37 10.67
C MET A 147 -11.24 -23.87 10.22
N LEU A 148 -11.19 -22.74 9.50
CA LEU A 148 -9.93 -22.11 9.10
C LEU A 148 -9.17 -21.59 10.31
N CYS A 149 -9.85 -20.94 11.26
CA CYS A 149 -9.23 -20.45 12.50
C CYS A 149 -8.65 -21.59 13.35
N GLU A 150 -9.32 -22.75 13.38
CA GLU A 150 -8.83 -23.92 14.13
C GLU A 150 -7.64 -24.59 13.44
N LYS A 151 -7.58 -24.58 12.10
CA LYS A 151 -6.45 -25.12 11.32
C LYS A 151 -5.24 -24.20 11.25
N GLN A 152 -5.38 -22.93 11.60
CA GLN A 152 -4.28 -21.95 11.63
C GLN A 152 -3.47 -21.96 12.94
N LYS A 153 -3.92 -22.71 13.96
CA LYS A 153 -3.19 -22.92 15.22
C LYS A 153 -2.08 -23.96 15.04
#